data_AF-A0A8B6EI48-F1
#
_entry.id   AF-A0A8B6EI48-F1
#
_cell.length_a   1.000
_cell.length_b   1.000
_cell.length_c   1.000
_cell.angle_alpha   90.00
_cell.angle_beta   90.00
_cell.angle_gamma   90.00
#
_symmetry.space_group_name_H-M   'P 1'
#
loop_
_entity.id
_entity.type
_entity.pdbx_description
1 polymer ?
#
loop_
_entity_poly.entity_id
_entity_poly.type
_entity_poly.pdbx_seq_one_letter_code
_entity_poly.pdbx_strand_id
1 'polypeptide(L)'
;MAADVCGRVGVFTPKQPNCPNFDRDKHPSRSYVNNNDAIDEYSETQNSQIADFVPNQEFISLLDQELSDLPRDSYVLKLIELTHDSENTITWYRTILASRAKSIQGCPTGKLFTRKSTNRSSSTQKYAKDCYLIYMFINGDDSSIDDVFRKVDHNSISDQSKTVTHDCNIIEMRYDANHKLINQQSKAIGEFDFNSYTANVKRFDSELERHSKLSVSLQKNISELKWNSKQSYASKVTPPGTPDSPHTTGIQIHSSTRSGQLSPIEIPESRSPVTCKQNIETVLTIVIMLQVYRTRRTKRKTKETETYQNQIRKNITYKFLFDLKESLAMLKRQMKTFLRVLQRIERLGITCQELTQNLRELEF
;
A
#
# COMPACT_ATOMS: atom_id res chain seq x y z
N MET A 1 -76.57 -28.52 -54.12
CA MET A 1 -76.38 -27.10 -53.78
C MET A 1 -75.65 -27.02 -52.45
N ALA A 2 -74.33 -26.81 -52.47
CA ALA A 2 -73.54 -26.39 -51.32
C ALA A 2 -72.25 -25.79 -51.89
N ALA A 3 -71.96 -24.55 -51.47
CA ALA A 3 -71.05 -23.64 -52.15
C ALA A 3 -69.61 -23.77 -51.68
N ASP A 4 -68.69 -23.67 -52.64
CA ASP A 4 -67.27 -23.36 -52.48
C ASP A 4 -67.09 -21.98 -51.83
N VAL A 5 -66.30 -21.92 -50.75
CA VAL A 5 -65.77 -20.66 -50.21
C VAL A 5 -64.25 -20.79 -50.12
N CYS A 6 -63.59 -20.28 -51.15
CA CYS A 6 -62.13 -20.20 -51.26
C CYS A 6 -61.66 -18.90 -50.58
N GLY A 7 -61.07 -19.01 -49.39
CA GLY A 7 -60.51 -17.90 -48.62
C GLY A 7 -59.09 -17.55 -49.05
N ARG A 8 -58.92 -16.40 -49.70
CA ARG A 8 -57.66 -15.84 -50.20
C ARG A 8 -56.90 -15.16 -49.06
N VAL A 9 -55.80 -15.74 -48.59
CA VAL A 9 -54.92 -15.13 -47.58
C VAL A 9 -53.89 -14.24 -48.30
N GLY A 10 -54.02 -12.92 -48.13
CA GLY A 10 -53.06 -11.94 -48.64
C GLY A 10 -51.82 -11.88 -47.77
N VAL A 11 -50.66 -12.14 -48.37
CA VAL A 11 -49.34 -11.98 -47.75
C VAL A 11 -48.93 -10.51 -47.85
N PHE A 12 -48.88 -9.81 -46.72
CA PHE A 12 -48.29 -8.48 -46.61
C PHE A 12 -46.79 -8.63 -46.27
N THR A 13 -45.91 -8.28 -47.21
CA THR A 13 -44.48 -8.08 -46.95
C THR A 13 -44.20 -6.58 -46.76
N PRO A 14 -43.61 -6.15 -45.63
CA PRO A 14 -43.15 -4.77 -45.49
C PRO A 14 -41.84 -4.56 -46.26
N LYS A 15 -41.83 -3.54 -47.13
CA LYS A 15 -40.63 -3.03 -47.80
C LYS A 15 -39.65 -2.46 -46.76
N GLN A 16 -38.42 -2.97 -46.76
CA GLN A 16 -37.31 -2.36 -46.03
C GLN A 16 -36.80 -1.09 -46.75
N PRO A 17 -36.46 -0.02 -46.03
CA PRO A 17 -35.76 1.13 -46.60
C PRO A 17 -34.26 0.84 -46.70
N ASN A 18 -33.69 1.12 -47.88
CA ASN A 18 -32.27 1.08 -48.18
C ASN A 18 -31.47 2.00 -47.23
N CYS A 19 -30.47 1.45 -46.55
CA CYS A 19 -29.40 2.22 -45.93
C CYS A 19 -28.23 2.38 -46.92
N PRO A 20 -27.63 3.58 -47.05
CA PRO A 20 -26.49 3.79 -47.93
C PRO A 20 -25.20 3.20 -47.36
N ASN A 21 -24.42 2.57 -48.23
CA ASN A 21 -23.05 2.11 -48.01
C ASN A 21 -22.16 3.27 -47.52
N PHE A 22 -21.53 3.08 -46.37
CA PHE A 22 -20.40 3.89 -45.94
C PHE A 22 -19.13 3.04 -46.02
N ASP A 23 -18.40 3.23 -47.12
CA ASP A 23 -17.01 2.80 -47.24
C ASP A 23 -16.15 3.52 -46.19
N ARG A 24 -15.45 2.74 -45.37
CA ARG A 24 -14.39 3.25 -44.50
C ARG A 24 -13.11 2.47 -44.75
N ASP A 25 -12.35 3.01 -45.69
CA ASP A 25 -10.94 2.74 -45.90
C ASP A 25 -10.09 3.15 -44.68
N LYS A 26 -9.11 2.27 -44.39
CA LYS A 26 -7.72 2.54 -43.96
C LYS A 26 -7.47 3.40 -42.72
N HIS A 27 -6.76 2.82 -41.73
CA HIS A 27 -5.48 3.32 -41.19
C HIS A 27 -4.87 2.38 -40.11
N PRO A 28 -3.59 2.54 -39.71
CA PRO A 28 -2.56 1.52 -39.91
C PRO A 28 -2.14 0.75 -38.65
N SER A 29 -1.45 -0.36 -38.92
CA SER A 29 -0.67 -1.20 -38.02
C SER A 29 0.23 -0.41 -37.06
N ARG A 30 0.13 -0.70 -35.76
CA ARG A 30 1.10 -0.27 -34.74
C ARG A 30 1.62 -1.51 -34.01
N SER A 31 2.89 -1.80 -34.24
CA SER A 31 3.64 -2.89 -33.62
C SER A 31 3.88 -2.62 -32.13
N TYR A 32 3.67 -3.64 -31.31
CA TYR A 32 4.05 -3.65 -29.90
C TYR A 32 5.50 -4.12 -29.77
N VAL A 33 6.34 -3.28 -29.17
CA VAL A 33 7.65 -3.67 -28.67
C VAL A 33 7.46 -4.24 -27.26
N ASN A 34 7.89 -5.49 -27.15
CA ASN A 34 8.01 -6.29 -25.95
C ASN A 34 9.12 -5.72 -25.05
N ASN A 35 8.93 -5.69 -23.73
CA ASN A 35 10.00 -5.73 -22.74
C ASN A 35 9.42 -6.18 -21.40
N ASN A 36 9.67 -7.45 -21.08
CA ASN A 36 9.63 -7.99 -19.73
C ASN A 36 10.80 -7.43 -18.93
N ASP A 37 10.63 -7.24 -17.62
CA ASP A 37 11.60 -7.71 -16.64
C ASP A 37 11.06 -7.67 -15.19
N ALA A 38 11.06 -8.87 -14.60
CA ALA A 38 11.26 -9.25 -13.20
C ALA A 38 10.57 -8.47 -12.05
N ILE A 39 9.65 -9.17 -11.35
CA ILE A 39 9.28 -8.88 -9.96
C ILE A 39 9.49 -10.15 -9.14
N ASP A 40 10.40 -10.04 -8.16
CA ASP A 40 10.65 -11.02 -7.13
C ASP A 40 9.52 -11.06 -6.08
N GLU A 41 9.20 -12.29 -5.76
CA GLU A 41 8.45 -12.87 -4.65
C GLU A 41 8.88 -12.34 -3.27
N TYR A 42 7.93 -12.01 -2.38
CA TYR A 42 7.95 -12.34 -0.92
C TYR A 42 6.69 -11.85 -0.17
N SER A 43 6.41 -12.56 0.91
CA SER A 43 5.10 -12.88 1.51
C SER A 43 4.55 -11.94 2.60
N GLU A 44 3.23 -12.08 2.81
CA GLU A 44 2.43 -12.01 4.05
C GLU A 44 2.67 -10.94 5.14
N THR A 45 1.61 -10.20 5.49
CA THR A 45 1.09 -10.20 6.87
C THR A 45 -0.39 -9.79 6.92
N GLN A 46 -1.20 -10.59 7.62
CA GLN A 46 -2.64 -10.41 7.85
C GLN A 46 -2.97 -9.31 8.89
N ASN A 47 -4.23 -8.87 8.81
CA ASN A 47 -5.08 -8.30 9.86
C ASN A 47 -4.87 -6.85 10.29
N SER A 48 -5.60 -5.96 9.62
CA SER A 48 -6.27 -4.81 10.24
C SER A 48 -7.17 -4.12 9.21
N GLN A 49 -8.42 -3.85 9.59
CA GLN A 49 -9.43 -2.98 8.96
C GLN A 49 -10.32 -3.61 7.88
N ILE A 50 -11.58 -3.86 8.28
CA ILE A 50 -12.77 -3.79 7.44
C ILE A 50 -12.96 -2.32 7.03
N ALA A 51 -12.01 -1.77 6.28
CA ALA A 51 -12.32 -0.69 5.37
C ALA A 51 -13.00 -1.35 4.18
N ASP A 52 -14.07 -0.75 3.66
CA ASP A 52 -14.75 -1.22 2.46
C ASP A 52 -13.72 -1.38 1.33
N PHE A 53 -13.20 -2.60 1.17
CA PHE A 53 -12.20 -2.94 0.17
C PHE A 53 -12.92 -2.86 -1.16
N VAL A 54 -12.74 -1.74 -1.87
CA VAL A 54 -13.09 -1.62 -3.29
C VAL A 54 -11.87 -2.13 -4.03
N PRO A 55 -11.91 -3.34 -4.62
CA PRO A 55 -10.77 -3.88 -5.33
C PRO A 55 -10.39 -2.96 -6.50
N ASN A 56 -9.09 -2.77 -6.70
CA ASN A 56 -8.57 -1.90 -7.75
C ASN A 56 -8.82 -2.51 -9.15
N GLN A 57 -8.69 -1.70 -10.20
CA GLN A 57 -8.87 -2.15 -11.59
C GLN A 57 -7.88 -3.27 -11.98
N GLU A 58 -6.67 -3.26 -11.41
CA GLU A 58 -5.64 -4.28 -11.65
C GLU A 58 -6.08 -5.65 -11.14
N PHE A 59 -6.73 -5.71 -9.98
CA PHE A 59 -7.28 -6.94 -9.43
C PHE A 59 -8.39 -7.53 -10.32
N ILE A 60 -9.21 -6.69 -10.94
CA ILE A 60 -10.22 -7.16 -11.90
C ILE A 60 -9.54 -7.81 -13.11
N SER A 61 -8.52 -7.15 -13.67
CA SER A 61 -7.78 -7.68 -14.81
C SER A 61 -7.10 -9.01 -14.47
N LEU A 62 -6.55 -9.14 -13.26
CA LEU A 62 -5.97 -10.39 -12.77
C LEU A 62 -7.03 -11.50 -12.69
N LEU A 63 -8.21 -11.22 -12.13
CA LEU A 63 -9.30 -12.19 -12.07
C LEU A 63 -9.75 -12.61 -13.48
N ASP A 64 -9.96 -11.65 -14.39
CA ASP A 64 -10.39 -11.95 -15.76
C ASP A 64 -9.36 -12.82 -16.50
N GLN A 65 -8.06 -12.60 -16.26
CA GLN A 65 -6.97 -13.39 -16.84
C GLN A 65 -6.86 -14.79 -16.23
N GLU A 66 -6.88 -14.91 -14.90
CA GLU A 66 -6.70 -16.20 -14.22
C GLU A 66 -7.91 -17.13 -14.37
N LEU A 67 -9.10 -16.56 -14.66
CA LEU A 67 -10.34 -17.30 -14.79
C LEU A 67 -10.72 -17.61 -16.24
N SER A 68 -9.95 -17.13 -17.22
CA SER A 68 -10.26 -17.35 -18.63
C SER A 68 -10.16 -18.83 -19.02
N ASP A 69 -11.08 -19.29 -19.86
CA ASP A 69 -11.08 -20.63 -20.47
C ASP A 69 -11.10 -21.82 -19.48
N LEU A 70 -11.47 -21.57 -18.22
CA LEU A 70 -11.61 -22.63 -17.23
C LEU A 70 -12.97 -23.33 -17.32
N PRO A 71 -13.02 -24.67 -17.13
CA PRO A 71 -14.29 -25.37 -16.96
C PRO A 71 -14.97 -24.93 -15.66
N ARG A 72 -16.29 -25.06 -15.60
CA ARG A 72 -17.15 -24.55 -14.51
C ARG A 72 -16.61 -24.80 -13.10
N ASP A 73 -16.28 -26.04 -12.78
CA ASP A 73 -15.86 -26.40 -11.42
C ASP A 73 -14.50 -25.80 -11.08
N SER A 74 -13.56 -25.80 -12.03
CA SER A 74 -12.24 -25.16 -11.87
C SER A 74 -12.35 -23.64 -11.75
N TYR A 75 -13.22 -23.00 -12.54
CA TYR A 75 -13.50 -21.56 -12.43
C TYR A 75 -13.98 -21.19 -11.03
N VAL A 76 -14.95 -21.95 -10.50
CA VAL A 76 -15.53 -21.70 -9.18
C VAL A 76 -14.49 -21.85 -8.07
N LEU A 77 -13.71 -22.93 -8.11
CA LEU A 77 -12.65 -23.16 -7.11
C LEU A 77 -11.57 -22.08 -7.18
N LYS A 78 -11.10 -21.74 -8.39
CA LYS A 78 -10.07 -20.73 -8.61
C LYS A 78 -10.53 -19.33 -8.18
N LEU A 79 -11.79 -18.96 -8.46
CA LEU A 79 -12.34 -17.68 -8.01
C LEU A 79 -12.43 -17.58 -6.48
N ILE A 80 -12.84 -18.66 -5.81
CA ILE A 80 -12.89 -18.71 -4.34
C ILE A 80 -11.46 -18.60 -3.76
N GLU A 81 -10.50 -19.29 -4.35
CA GLU A 81 -9.09 -19.23 -3.97
C GLU A 81 -8.52 -17.80 -4.11
N LEU A 82 -8.66 -17.18 -5.28
CA LEU A 82 -8.14 -15.84 -5.58
C LEU A 82 -8.80 -14.73 -4.74
N THR A 83 -10.01 -14.96 -4.25
CA THR A 83 -10.74 -14.01 -3.40
C THR A 83 -10.68 -14.35 -1.92
N HIS A 84 -9.90 -15.38 -1.55
CA HIS A 84 -9.77 -15.88 -0.18
C HIS A 84 -11.12 -16.17 0.50
N ASP A 85 -12.04 -16.79 -0.23
CA ASP A 85 -13.41 -17.12 0.22
C ASP A 85 -14.22 -15.90 0.72
N SER A 86 -13.85 -14.69 0.28
CA SER A 86 -14.56 -13.45 0.64
C SER A 86 -15.86 -13.30 -0.16
N GLU A 87 -17.00 -13.53 0.51
CA GLU A 87 -18.34 -13.34 -0.08
C GLU A 87 -18.52 -11.93 -0.67
N ASN A 88 -18.00 -10.90 0.00
CA ASN A 88 -18.08 -9.51 -0.44
C ASN A 88 -17.33 -9.30 -1.76
N THR A 89 -16.11 -9.84 -1.87
CA THR A 89 -15.27 -9.71 -3.06
C THR A 89 -15.90 -10.44 -4.25
N ILE A 90 -16.44 -11.65 -4.04
CA ILE A 90 -17.12 -12.40 -5.09
C ILE A 90 -18.40 -11.70 -5.54
N THR A 91 -19.21 -11.19 -4.60
CA THR A 91 -20.44 -10.46 -4.92
C THR A 91 -20.16 -9.17 -5.69
N TRP A 92 -19.06 -8.49 -5.35
CA TRP A 92 -18.59 -7.32 -6.09
C TRP A 92 -18.16 -7.68 -7.52
N TYR A 93 -17.35 -8.72 -7.70
CA TYR A 93 -16.93 -9.18 -9.03
C TYR A 93 -18.13 -9.63 -9.88
N ARG A 94 -19.10 -10.33 -9.27
CA ARG A 94 -20.40 -10.67 -9.88
C ARG A 94 -21.13 -9.43 -10.41
N THR A 95 -21.12 -8.34 -9.66
CA THR A 95 -21.77 -7.08 -10.05
C THR A 95 -21.08 -6.44 -11.26
N ILE A 96 -19.75 -6.50 -11.33
CA ILE A 96 -18.98 -6.03 -12.49
C ILE A 96 -19.31 -6.85 -13.73
N LEU A 97 -19.28 -8.19 -13.62
CA LEU A 97 -19.63 -9.08 -14.73
C LEU A 97 -21.06 -8.80 -15.20
N ALA A 98 -22.02 -8.63 -14.28
CA ALA A 98 -23.39 -8.29 -14.65
C ALA A 98 -23.51 -6.95 -15.38
N SER A 99 -22.72 -5.94 -15.00
CA SER A 99 -22.66 -4.67 -15.71
C SER A 99 -22.11 -4.82 -17.13
N ARG A 100 -21.12 -5.70 -17.33
CA ARG A 100 -20.58 -6.03 -18.66
C ARG A 100 -21.61 -6.76 -19.51
N ALA A 101 -22.25 -7.80 -18.95
CA ALA A 101 -23.29 -8.58 -19.62
C ALA A 101 -24.47 -7.72 -20.09
N LYS A 102 -24.91 -6.73 -19.28
CA LYS A 102 -25.97 -5.78 -19.67
C LYS A 102 -25.64 -4.93 -20.89
N SER A 103 -24.38 -4.85 -21.30
CA SER A 103 -23.96 -4.13 -22.50
C SER A 103 -24.05 -5.00 -23.77
N ILE A 104 -24.38 -6.29 -23.64
CA ILE A 104 -24.51 -7.26 -24.73
C ILE A 104 -26.00 -7.38 -25.12
N GLN A 105 -26.27 -7.42 -26.41
CA GLN A 105 -27.63 -7.60 -26.94
C GLN A 105 -28.21 -8.95 -26.50
N GLY A 106 -29.48 -8.95 -26.07
CA GLY A 106 -30.15 -10.17 -25.60
C GLY A 106 -29.94 -10.49 -24.11
N CYS A 107 -29.19 -9.66 -23.37
CA CYS A 107 -29.10 -9.81 -21.92
C CYS A 107 -30.50 -9.70 -21.28
N PRO A 108 -30.89 -10.62 -20.36
CA PRO A 108 -32.19 -10.58 -19.70
C PRO A 108 -32.43 -9.25 -18.97
N THR A 109 -33.63 -8.71 -19.12
CA THR A 109 -34.06 -7.50 -18.43
C THR A 109 -34.46 -7.85 -17.00
N GLY A 110 -33.53 -7.67 -16.06
CA GLY A 110 -33.77 -8.03 -14.66
C GLY A 110 -32.71 -7.54 -13.68
N LYS A 111 -32.99 -7.76 -12.38
CA LYS A 111 -32.02 -7.60 -11.29
C LYS A 111 -31.32 -8.93 -11.03
N LEU A 112 -30.06 -8.87 -10.58
CA LEU A 112 -29.33 -10.05 -10.12
C LEU A 112 -30.09 -10.71 -8.98
N PHE A 113 -30.23 -12.03 -9.05
CA PHE A 113 -30.90 -12.79 -8.01
C PHE A 113 -30.01 -12.89 -6.76
N THR A 114 -30.49 -12.45 -5.60
CA THR A 114 -29.81 -12.71 -4.33
C THR A 114 -30.13 -14.13 -3.87
N ARG A 115 -29.14 -15.02 -3.83
CA ARG A 115 -29.33 -16.41 -3.41
C ARG A 115 -29.24 -16.51 -1.89
N LYS A 116 -30.29 -17.02 -1.24
CA LYS A 116 -30.21 -17.42 0.16
C LYS A 116 -29.28 -18.62 0.30
N SER A 117 -28.46 -18.67 1.35
CA SER A 117 -27.70 -19.87 1.70
C SER A 117 -28.66 -21.04 1.94
N THR A 118 -28.22 -22.25 1.61
CA THR A 118 -28.94 -23.49 1.93
C THR A 118 -27.96 -24.44 2.59
N ASN A 119 -28.43 -25.40 3.39
CA ASN A 119 -27.56 -26.32 4.13
C ASN A 119 -26.55 -27.12 3.27
N ARG A 120 -26.71 -27.13 1.93
CA ARG A 120 -25.85 -27.89 1.00
C ARG A 120 -24.78 -27.07 0.28
N SER A 121 -24.80 -25.73 0.36
CA SER A 121 -23.79 -24.91 -0.31
C SER A 121 -23.67 -23.52 0.32
N SER A 122 -22.42 -23.06 0.47
CA SER A 122 -22.13 -21.70 0.96
C SER A 122 -22.66 -20.65 -0.01
N SER A 123 -22.99 -19.47 0.52
CA SER A 123 -23.31 -18.26 -0.27
C SER A 123 -22.18 -17.97 -1.28
N THR A 124 -20.93 -18.05 -0.82
CA THR A 124 -19.72 -17.83 -1.64
C THR A 124 -19.69 -18.73 -2.88
N GLN A 125 -19.92 -20.04 -2.71
CA GLN A 125 -19.92 -20.98 -3.83
C GLN A 125 -21.09 -20.72 -4.80
N LYS A 126 -22.25 -20.31 -4.30
CA LYS A 126 -23.40 -19.94 -5.13
C LYS A 126 -23.11 -18.70 -5.97
N TYR A 127 -22.51 -17.67 -5.38
CA TYR A 127 -22.15 -16.46 -6.12
C TYR A 127 -21.03 -16.71 -7.13
N ALA A 128 -20.04 -17.54 -6.80
CA ALA A 128 -19.00 -17.94 -7.74
C ALA A 128 -19.58 -18.68 -8.96
N LYS A 129 -20.58 -19.56 -8.75
CA LYS A 129 -21.32 -20.21 -9.84
C LYS A 129 -22.08 -19.21 -10.72
N ASP A 130 -22.70 -18.19 -10.11
CA ASP A 130 -23.35 -17.13 -10.87
C ASP A 130 -22.33 -16.31 -11.69
N CYS A 131 -21.14 -16.03 -11.14
CA CYS A 131 -20.06 -15.37 -11.91
C CYS A 131 -19.69 -16.16 -13.16
N TYR A 132 -19.56 -17.48 -13.06
CA TYR A 132 -19.28 -18.34 -14.22
C TYR A 132 -20.38 -18.25 -15.29
N LEU A 133 -21.66 -18.32 -14.89
CA LEU A 133 -22.78 -18.21 -15.84
C LEU A 133 -22.80 -16.86 -16.57
N ILE A 134 -22.50 -15.77 -15.85
CA ILE A 134 -22.41 -14.43 -16.47
C ILE A 134 -21.19 -14.35 -17.40
N TYR A 135 -20.06 -14.94 -17.01
CA TYR A 135 -18.84 -15.00 -17.84
C TYR A 135 -19.08 -15.76 -19.15
N MET A 136 -19.72 -16.93 -19.09
CA MET A 136 -20.08 -17.71 -20.29
C MET A 136 -21.00 -16.91 -21.23
N PHE A 137 -21.98 -16.19 -20.68
CA PHE A 137 -22.83 -15.27 -21.45
C PHE A 137 -22.04 -14.15 -22.13
N ILE A 138 -21.06 -13.55 -21.44
CA ILE A 138 -20.20 -12.52 -22.03
C ILE A 138 -19.42 -13.06 -23.23
N ASN A 139 -19.08 -14.35 -23.21
CA ASN A 139 -18.35 -15.03 -24.29
C ASN A 139 -19.27 -15.62 -25.37
N GLY A 140 -20.59 -15.38 -25.30
CA GLY A 140 -21.54 -15.78 -26.34
C GLY A 140 -22.32 -17.06 -26.06
N ASP A 141 -22.20 -17.67 -24.87
CA ASP A 141 -23.03 -18.81 -24.45
C ASP A 141 -24.22 -18.34 -23.60
N ASP A 142 -25.42 -18.40 -24.18
CA ASP A 142 -26.65 -17.90 -23.57
C ASP A 142 -27.45 -18.96 -22.79
N SER A 143 -26.96 -20.21 -22.71
CA SER A 143 -27.72 -21.39 -22.30
C SER A 143 -28.31 -21.36 -20.87
N SER A 144 -27.96 -20.39 -20.02
CA SER A 144 -28.38 -20.38 -18.59
C SER A 144 -28.38 -18.99 -17.93
N ILE A 145 -28.34 -17.90 -18.69
CA ILE A 145 -28.24 -16.56 -18.11
C ILE A 145 -29.53 -16.14 -17.36
N ASP A 146 -30.68 -16.69 -17.77
CA ASP A 146 -31.99 -16.51 -17.15
C ASP A 146 -32.04 -17.00 -15.69
N ASP A 147 -31.17 -17.95 -15.29
CA ASP A 147 -31.12 -18.46 -13.91
C ASP A 147 -30.48 -17.47 -12.92
N VAL A 148 -29.80 -16.45 -13.44
CA VAL A 148 -29.06 -15.45 -12.65
C VAL A 148 -29.82 -14.13 -12.54
N PHE A 149 -30.61 -13.79 -13.56
CA PHE A 149 -31.42 -12.58 -13.60
C PHE A 149 -32.88 -12.92 -13.30
N ARG A 150 -33.46 -12.26 -12.29
CA ARG A 150 -34.90 -12.43 -12.01
C ARG A 150 -35.69 -11.75 -13.13
N LYS A 151 -36.53 -12.52 -13.84
CA LYS A 151 -37.56 -11.95 -14.73
C LYS A 151 -38.45 -11.02 -13.92
N VAL A 152 -38.56 -9.78 -14.35
CA VAL A 152 -39.48 -8.83 -13.74
C VAL A 152 -40.87 -9.27 -14.13
N ASP A 153 -41.65 -9.79 -13.19
CA ASP A 153 -43.05 -10.13 -13.44
C ASP A 153 -43.77 -8.84 -13.86
N HIS A 154 -44.20 -8.76 -15.12
CA HIS A 154 -44.91 -7.59 -15.64
C HIS A 154 -46.23 -7.30 -14.91
N ASN A 155 -46.73 -8.25 -14.11
CA ASN A 155 -47.91 -8.03 -13.25
C ASN A 155 -47.60 -7.32 -11.92
N SER A 156 -46.32 -7.09 -11.56
CA SER A 156 -45.92 -6.37 -10.35
C SER A 156 -45.47 -4.92 -10.62
N ILE A 157 -45.90 -4.31 -11.73
CA ILE A 157 -45.50 -2.96 -12.15
C ILE A 157 -45.95 -1.86 -11.16
N SER A 158 -46.92 -2.11 -10.29
CA SER A 158 -47.30 -1.12 -9.26
C SER A 158 -46.27 -0.95 -8.13
N ASP A 159 -45.24 -1.79 -8.05
CA ASP A 159 -44.20 -1.73 -7.01
C ASP A 159 -42.81 -1.31 -7.54
N GLN A 160 -42.66 -1.01 -8.84
CA GLN A 160 -41.39 -0.54 -9.40
C GLN A 160 -40.95 0.84 -8.86
N SER A 161 -41.89 1.65 -8.37
CA SER A 161 -41.59 2.89 -7.63
C SER A 161 -40.82 2.64 -6.33
N LYS A 162 -40.97 1.45 -5.71
CA LYS A 162 -40.25 1.07 -4.47
C LYS A 162 -38.82 0.58 -4.72
N THR A 163 -38.52 0.05 -5.90
CA THR A 163 -37.16 -0.45 -6.20
C THR A 163 -36.19 0.64 -6.64
N VAL A 164 -36.67 1.73 -7.26
CA VAL A 164 -35.85 2.93 -7.51
C VAL A 164 -35.54 3.64 -6.19
N THR A 165 -36.50 3.68 -5.26
CA THR A 165 -36.25 4.18 -3.90
C THR A 165 -35.27 3.29 -3.12
N HIS A 166 -35.29 1.96 -3.27
CA HIS A 166 -34.31 1.12 -2.58
C HIS A 166 -32.86 1.30 -3.11
N ASP A 167 -32.66 1.46 -4.42
CA ASP A 167 -31.33 1.72 -4.97
C ASP A 167 -30.87 3.15 -4.61
N CYS A 168 -31.77 4.14 -4.56
CA CYS A 168 -31.50 5.47 -4.01
C CYS A 168 -31.14 5.41 -2.51
N ASN A 169 -31.86 4.63 -1.70
CA ASN A 169 -31.60 4.48 -0.27
C ASN A 169 -30.23 3.83 0.00
N ILE A 170 -29.75 2.91 -0.86
CA ILE A 170 -28.39 2.36 -0.74
C ILE A 170 -27.35 3.43 -1.07
N ILE A 171 -27.58 4.26 -2.08
CA ILE A 171 -26.69 5.38 -2.43
C ILE A 171 -26.68 6.41 -1.30
N GLU A 172 -27.82 6.70 -0.70
CA GLU A 172 -27.99 7.64 0.43
C GLU A 172 -27.33 7.12 1.70
N MET A 173 -27.52 5.84 2.07
CA MET A 173 -26.81 5.22 3.19
C MET A 173 -25.29 5.21 2.99
N ARG A 174 -24.80 4.97 1.76
CA ARG A 174 -23.37 5.05 1.44
C ARG A 174 -22.86 6.49 1.53
N TYR A 175 -23.66 7.46 1.10
CA TYR A 175 -23.33 8.87 1.22
C TYR A 175 -23.22 9.29 2.70
N ASP A 176 -24.19 8.92 3.53
CA ASP A 176 -24.19 9.19 4.97
C ASP A 176 -23.04 8.51 5.71
N ALA A 177 -22.73 7.25 5.37
CA ALA A 177 -21.60 6.54 5.94
C ALA A 177 -20.27 7.22 5.60
N ASN A 178 -20.09 7.61 4.34
CA ASN A 178 -18.91 8.36 3.89
C ASN A 178 -18.84 9.74 4.55
N HIS A 179 -19.97 10.44 4.68
CA HIS A 179 -20.00 11.76 5.31
C HIS A 179 -19.68 11.69 6.81
N LYS A 180 -20.14 10.65 7.51
CA LYS A 180 -19.75 10.39 8.92
C LYS A 180 -18.26 10.08 9.05
N LEU A 181 -17.71 9.28 8.14
CA LEU A 181 -16.28 8.97 8.12
C LEU A 181 -15.43 10.22 7.87
N ILE A 182 -15.81 11.05 6.89
CA ILE A 182 -15.14 12.32 6.60
C ILE A 182 -15.19 13.26 7.80
N ASN A 183 -16.32 13.36 8.49
CA ASN A 183 -16.45 14.17 9.70
C ASN A 183 -15.58 13.64 10.85
N GLN A 184 -15.52 12.31 11.02
CA GLN A 184 -14.68 11.68 12.04
C GLN A 184 -13.18 11.90 11.75
N GLN A 185 -12.77 11.78 10.48
CA GLN A 185 -11.40 12.07 10.05
C GLN A 185 -11.08 13.56 10.21
N SER A 186 -12.00 14.45 9.84
CA SER A 186 -11.84 15.90 10.00
C SER A 186 -11.73 16.30 11.48
N LYS A 187 -12.47 15.64 12.37
CA LYS A 187 -12.34 15.82 13.82
C LYS A 187 -10.99 15.33 14.35
N ALA A 188 -10.53 14.16 13.92
CA ALA A 188 -9.21 13.64 14.29
C ALA A 188 -8.07 14.53 13.77
N ILE A 189 -8.22 15.12 12.57
CA ILE A 189 -7.29 16.11 12.02
C ILE A 189 -7.37 17.45 12.77
N GLY A 190 -8.57 17.88 13.17
CA GLY A 190 -8.77 19.10 13.96
C GLY A 190 -8.25 19.00 15.39
N GLU A 191 -8.27 17.80 15.98
CA GLU A 191 -7.66 17.49 17.28
C GLU A 191 -6.14 17.28 17.18
N PHE A 192 -5.56 17.28 15.98
CA PHE A 192 -4.11 17.22 15.80
C PHE A 192 -3.50 18.56 16.18
N ASP A 193 -2.94 18.63 17.39
CA ASP A 193 -2.22 19.82 17.86
C ASP A 193 -0.89 19.99 17.11
N PHE A 194 -0.95 20.80 16.05
CA PHE A 194 0.19 21.16 15.23
C PHE A 194 1.31 21.84 16.04
N ASN A 195 0.98 22.53 17.14
CA ASN A 195 1.97 23.16 18.00
C ASN A 195 2.75 22.13 18.79
N SER A 196 2.07 21.13 19.35
CA SER A 196 2.70 19.99 20.03
C SER A 196 3.62 19.21 19.07
N TYR A 197 3.15 18.92 17.85
CA TYR A 197 3.98 18.29 16.83
C TYR A 197 5.22 19.12 16.48
N THR A 198 5.04 20.42 16.24
CA THR A 198 6.15 21.35 15.90
C THR A 198 7.15 21.47 17.05
N ALA A 199 6.69 21.51 18.30
CA ALA A 199 7.54 21.52 19.48
C ALA A 199 8.37 20.23 19.59
N ASN A 200 7.76 19.07 19.32
CA ASN A 200 8.46 17.79 19.32
C ASN A 200 9.51 17.71 18.20
N VAL A 201 9.20 18.19 16.99
CA VAL A 201 10.18 18.26 15.89
C VAL A 201 11.40 19.10 16.30
N LYS A 202 11.18 20.31 16.84
CA LYS A 202 12.27 21.18 17.32
C LYS A 202 13.10 20.54 18.43
N ARG A 203 12.46 19.79 19.31
CA ARG A 203 13.15 19.02 20.37
C ARG A 203 14.06 17.95 19.76
N PHE A 204 13.56 17.19 18.79
CA PHE A 204 14.36 16.17 18.10
C PHE A 204 15.54 16.77 17.35
N ASP A 205 15.36 17.90 16.66
CA ASP A 205 16.46 18.59 15.98
C ASP A 205 17.53 19.05 16.98
N SER A 206 17.12 19.54 18.14
CA SER A 206 18.03 19.96 19.23
C SER A 206 18.81 18.77 19.81
N GLU A 207 18.16 17.61 19.99
CA GLU A 207 18.81 16.39 20.44
C GLU A 207 19.79 15.85 19.40
N LEU A 208 19.42 15.88 18.12
CA LEU A 208 20.28 15.48 17.00
C LEU A 208 21.56 16.34 16.95
N GLU A 209 21.41 17.66 17.09
CA GLU A 209 22.54 18.60 17.12
C GLU A 209 23.46 18.34 18.32
N ARG A 210 22.90 18.06 19.50
CA ARG A 210 23.67 17.68 20.69
C ARG A 210 24.46 16.39 20.46
N HIS A 211 23.85 15.38 19.84
CA HIS A 211 24.52 14.13 19.49
C HIS A 211 25.64 14.35 18.46
N SER A 212 25.44 15.21 17.48
CA SER A 212 26.46 15.61 16.50
C SER A 212 27.69 16.22 17.19
N LYS A 213 27.47 17.21 18.07
CA LYS A 213 28.55 17.86 18.85
C LYS A 213 29.32 16.87 19.74
N LEU A 214 28.61 15.97 20.41
CA LEU A 214 29.24 14.92 21.22
C LEU A 214 30.13 14.01 20.36
N SER A 215 29.66 13.64 19.16
CA SER A 215 30.44 12.83 18.22
C SER A 215 31.73 13.52 17.79
N VAL A 216 31.67 14.81 17.46
CA VAL A 216 32.86 15.61 17.10
C VAL A 216 33.84 15.70 18.27
N SER A 217 33.35 15.95 19.49
CA SER A 217 34.20 16.01 20.69
C SER A 217 34.90 14.67 20.98
N LEU A 218 34.18 13.55 20.87
CA LEU A 218 34.77 12.21 21.01
C LEU A 218 35.84 11.94 19.95
N GLN A 219 35.60 12.36 18.70
CA GLN A 219 36.58 12.19 17.62
C GLN A 219 37.86 13.02 17.86
N LYS A 220 37.72 14.22 18.44
CA LYS A 220 38.86 15.05 18.87
C LYS A 220 39.66 14.37 19.98
N ASN A 221 39.00 13.88 21.03
CA ASN A 221 39.66 13.19 22.14
C ASN A 221 40.40 11.92 21.68
N ILE A 222 39.82 11.15 20.75
CA ILE A 222 40.49 9.99 20.14
C ILE A 222 41.75 10.41 19.40
N SER A 223 41.72 11.54 18.70
CA SER A 223 42.88 12.05 17.94
C SER A 223 43.99 12.54 18.88
N GLU A 224 43.66 13.23 19.97
CA GLU A 224 44.62 13.65 21.00
C GLU A 224 45.26 12.44 21.70
N LEU A 225 44.48 11.42 22.06
CA LEU A 225 45.02 10.18 22.64
C LEU A 225 45.99 9.48 21.68
N LYS A 226 45.67 9.43 20.38
CA LYS A 226 46.57 8.89 19.35
C LYS A 226 47.86 9.69 19.24
N TRP A 227 47.78 11.01 19.33
CA TRP A 227 48.94 11.90 19.30
C TRP A 227 49.85 11.70 20.52
N ASN A 228 49.28 11.72 21.73
CA ASN A 228 50.01 11.55 22.98
C ASN A 228 50.67 10.16 23.05
N SER A 229 49.99 9.12 22.56
CA SER A 229 50.57 7.78 22.46
C SER A 229 51.83 7.78 21.59
N LYS A 230 51.81 8.42 20.41
CA LYS A 230 52.98 8.54 19.53
C LYS A 230 54.15 9.27 20.19
N GLN A 231 53.89 10.36 20.91
CA GLN A 231 54.96 11.10 21.61
C GLN A 231 55.63 10.28 22.72
N SER A 232 54.85 9.46 23.44
CA SER A 232 55.40 8.58 24.49
C SER A 232 56.37 7.54 23.93
N TYR A 233 56.13 7.04 22.71
CA TYR A 233 57.07 6.13 22.03
C TYR A 233 58.35 6.82 21.56
N ALA A 234 58.25 8.07 21.08
CA ALA A 234 59.42 8.82 20.62
C ALA A 234 60.41 9.15 21.76
N SER A 235 59.93 9.38 22.98
CA SER A 235 60.78 9.71 24.13
C SER A 235 61.53 8.52 24.75
N LYS A 236 61.23 7.28 24.33
CA LYS A 236 61.91 6.06 24.84
C LYS A 236 62.99 5.51 23.91
N VAL A 237 63.21 6.12 22.76
CA VAL A 237 64.34 5.79 21.88
C VAL A 237 65.52 6.68 22.29
N THR A 238 66.15 6.35 23.41
CA THR A 238 67.52 6.82 23.67
C THR A 238 68.38 6.19 22.59
N PRO A 239 69.14 6.96 21.79
CA PRO A 239 70.03 6.38 20.79
C PRO A 239 70.98 5.41 21.50
N PRO A 240 71.20 4.20 20.95
CA PRO A 240 72.18 3.28 21.52
C PRO A 240 73.52 3.99 21.54
N GLY A 241 74.02 4.25 22.75
CA GLY A 241 75.32 4.84 22.97
C GLY A 241 76.38 4.01 22.26
N THR A 242 77.25 4.71 21.55
CA THR A 242 78.54 4.21 21.07
C THR A 242 79.25 3.43 22.17
N PRO A 243 79.78 2.23 21.86
CA PRO A 243 80.59 1.48 22.81
C PRO A 243 81.95 2.17 22.98
N ASP A 244 82.51 1.96 24.17
CA ASP A 244 83.90 2.18 24.58
C ASP A 244 84.26 3.53 25.21
N SER A 245 84.31 3.53 26.54
CA SER A 245 85.59 3.71 27.26
C SER A 245 85.45 3.32 28.75
N PRO A 246 86.36 2.48 29.30
CA PRO A 246 86.34 2.11 30.71
C PRO A 246 87.18 3.09 31.54
N HIS A 247 86.55 3.82 32.46
CA HIS A 247 87.28 4.38 33.60
C HIS A 247 86.57 4.13 34.92
N THR A 248 87.27 3.29 35.69
CA THR A 248 87.23 3.01 37.11
C THR A 248 87.17 4.25 37.99
N THR A 249 86.15 4.35 38.87
CA THR A 249 86.20 4.80 40.28
C THR A 249 84.74 4.82 40.77
N GLY A 250 84.29 4.12 41.81
CA GLY A 250 84.90 4.00 43.12
C GLY A 250 84.27 5.02 44.07
N ILE A 251 83.00 4.84 44.49
CA ILE A 251 82.46 5.49 45.70
C ILE A 251 81.64 4.49 46.50
N GLN A 252 82.22 4.19 47.66
CA GLN A 252 81.76 3.42 48.78
C GLN A 252 80.76 4.29 49.57
N ILE A 253 79.54 3.79 49.84
CA ILE A 253 78.70 4.35 50.91
C ILE A 253 78.28 3.22 51.84
N HIS A 254 78.70 3.40 53.09
CA HIS A 254 78.51 2.56 54.24
C HIS A 254 77.04 2.44 54.68
N SER A 255 76.64 1.20 54.93
CA SER A 255 75.83 0.68 56.05
C SER A 255 75.04 1.66 56.95
N SER A 256 73.75 1.35 57.13
CA SER A 256 73.16 1.24 58.48
C SER A 256 71.92 0.34 58.54
N THR A 257 72.18 -0.84 59.11
CA THR A 257 71.39 -1.64 60.03
C THR A 257 70.07 -1.05 60.53
N ARG A 258 68.95 -1.75 60.30
CA ARG A 258 68.04 -2.13 61.40
C ARG A 258 67.33 -3.44 61.09
N SER A 259 67.58 -4.40 61.96
CA SER A 259 66.97 -5.72 62.01
C SER A 259 65.47 -5.65 62.25
N GLY A 260 64.72 -6.38 61.42
CA GLY A 260 63.31 -6.67 61.58
C GLY A 260 63.06 -8.02 60.91
N GLN A 261 63.25 -9.07 61.70
CA GLN A 261 63.13 -10.48 61.31
C GLN A 261 61.67 -10.78 60.95
N LEU A 262 61.36 -10.81 59.65
CA LEU A 262 60.17 -11.42 59.09
C LEU A 262 60.62 -12.49 58.10
N SER A 263 60.04 -13.67 58.26
CA SER A 263 60.27 -14.89 57.48
C SER A 263 60.33 -14.61 55.98
N PRO A 264 61.24 -15.26 55.21
CA PRO A 264 61.26 -15.11 53.77
C PRO A 264 59.97 -15.72 53.20
N ILE A 265 59.04 -14.88 52.79
CA ILE A 265 58.06 -15.27 51.78
C ILE A 265 58.87 -15.27 50.48
N GLU A 266 59.09 -16.45 49.91
CA GLU A 266 59.58 -16.60 48.55
C GLU A 266 58.63 -15.85 47.61
N ILE A 267 58.97 -14.61 47.27
CA ILE A 267 58.35 -13.90 46.18
C ILE A 267 58.99 -14.48 44.91
N PRO A 268 58.23 -15.13 44.01
CA PRO A 268 58.78 -15.65 42.78
C PRO A 268 59.22 -14.47 41.89
N GLU A 269 60.49 -14.10 42.01
CA GLU A 269 61.22 -13.26 41.06
C GLU A 269 61.39 -14.05 39.76
N SER A 270 60.45 -13.85 38.83
CA SER A 270 60.72 -13.69 37.39
C SER A 270 59.44 -13.84 36.57
N ARG A 271 58.43 -12.99 36.79
CA ARG A 271 57.48 -12.71 35.71
C ARG A 271 58.10 -11.64 34.84
N SER A 272 58.69 -12.09 33.74
CA SER A 272 59.29 -11.26 32.69
C SER A 272 58.41 -10.03 32.40
N PRO A 273 58.95 -8.79 32.43
CA PRO A 273 58.20 -7.57 32.12
C PRO A 273 57.59 -7.57 30.70
N VAL A 274 58.02 -8.51 29.84
CA VAL A 274 57.46 -8.73 28.51
C VAL A 274 56.01 -9.22 28.58
N THR A 275 55.64 -10.06 29.56
CA THR A 275 54.27 -10.61 29.64
C THR A 275 53.25 -9.58 30.10
N CYS A 276 53.65 -8.59 30.91
CA CYS A 276 52.75 -7.54 31.37
C CYS A 276 52.39 -6.58 30.22
N LYS A 277 53.38 -6.18 29.41
CA LYS A 277 53.15 -5.33 28.23
C LYS A 277 52.26 -6.01 27.19
N GLN A 278 52.52 -7.29 26.91
CA GLN A 278 51.70 -8.09 25.99
C GLN A 278 50.24 -8.19 26.47
N ASN A 279 50.02 -8.39 27.77
CA ASN A 279 48.69 -8.48 28.35
C ASN A 279 47.94 -7.14 28.28
N ILE A 280 48.62 -6.02 28.52
CA ILE A 280 48.03 -4.67 28.41
C ILE A 280 47.66 -4.36 26.94
N GLU A 281 48.53 -4.67 25.98
CA GLU A 281 48.24 -4.47 24.55
C GLU A 281 47.08 -5.35 24.06
N THR A 282 46.98 -6.58 24.58
CA THR A 282 45.88 -7.49 24.28
C THR A 282 44.56 -6.97 24.83
N VAL A 283 44.54 -6.52 26.09
CA VAL A 283 43.35 -5.94 26.72
C VAL A 283 42.92 -4.66 26.00
N LEU A 284 43.87 -3.78 25.64
CA LEU A 284 43.56 -2.55 24.91
C LEU A 284 42.96 -2.84 23.53
N THR A 285 43.52 -3.82 22.81
CA THR A 285 42.99 -4.28 21.52
C THR A 285 41.56 -4.79 21.64
N ILE A 286 41.26 -5.61 22.66
CA ILE A 286 39.91 -6.13 22.91
C ILE A 286 38.92 -4.99 23.23
N VAL A 287 39.32 -4.01 24.04
CA VAL A 287 38.47 -2.86 24.38
C VAL A 287 38.16 -2.01 23.14
N ILE A 288 39.15 -1.75 22.29
CA ILE A 288 38.97 -1.01 21.03
C ILE A 288 38.04 -1.79 20.08
N MET A 289 38.25 -3.10 19.93
CA MET A 289 37.37 -3.97 19.12
C MET A 289 35.93 -3.95 19.61
N LEU A 290 35.71 -4.01 20.93
CA LEU A 290 34.38 -3.93 21.53
C LEU A 290 33.72 -2.55 21.35
N GLN A 291 34.49 -1.45 21.45
CA GLN A 291 33.98 -0.11 21.16
C GLN A 291 33.60 0.05 19.69
N VAL A 292 34.48 -0.38 18.76
CA VAL A 292 34.20 -0.36 17.31
C VAL A 292 32.97 -1.20 16.99
N TYR A 293 32.84 -2.39 17.60
CA TYR A 293 31.67 -3.26 17.43
C TYR A 293 30.39 -2.59 17.96
N ARG A 294 30.43 -1.99 19.17
CA ARG A 294 29.29 -1.26 19.73
C ARG A 294 28.87 -0.08 18.84
N THR A 295 29.82 0.73 18.37
CA THR A 295 29.53 1.85 17.46
C THR A 295 29.01 1.39 16.09
N ARG A 296 29.53 0.28 15.54
CA ARG A 296 29.01 -0.30 14.29
C ARG A 296 27.59 -0.85 14.50
N ARG A 297 27.33 -1.49 15.64
CA ARG A 297 26.01 -2.04 15.98
C ARG A 297 24.98 -0.94 16.18
N THR A 298 25.32 0.17 16.84
CA THR A 298 24.40 1.32 16.97
C THR A 298 24.15 1.99 15.63
N LYS A 299 25.19 2.19 14.79
CA LYS A 299 25.03 2.73 13.43
C LYS A 299 24.15 1.86 12.52
N ARG A 300 24.22 0.53 12.65
CA ARG A 300 23.32 -0.39 11.92
C ARG A 300 21.87 -0.22 12.36
N LYS A 301 21.63 -0.20 13.69
CA LYS A 301 20.29 0.02 14.24
C LYS A 301 19.69 1.37 13.83
N THR A 302 20.48 2.46 13.84
CA THR A 302 19.98 3.78 13.41
C THR A 302 19.63 3.80 11.92
N LYS A 303 20.44 3.15 11.07
CA LYS A 303 20.17 3.05 9.63
C LYS A 303 18.91 2.22 9.34
N GLU A 304 18.71 1.12 10.07
CA GLU A 304 17.48 0.32 9.99
C GLU A 304 16.25 1.12 10.42
N THR A 305 16.33 1.86 11.53
CA THR A 305 15.23 2.73 11.98
C THR A 305 14.94 3.88 11.02
N GLU A 306 15.98 4.51 10.43
CA GLU A 306 15.81 5.55 9.41
C GLU A 306 15.16 5.00 8.13
N THR A 307 15.55 3.80 7.72
CA THR A 307 14.97 3.14 6.54
C THR A 307 13.48 2.84 6.78
N TYR A 308 13.15 2.29 7.95
CA TYR A 308 11.76 2.01 8.33
C TYR A 308 10.92 3.29 8.46
N GLN A 309 11.45 4.35 9.10
CA GLN A 309 10.79 5.65 9.21
C GLN A 309 10.58 6.31 7.84
N ASN A 310 11.57 6.23 6.95
CA ASN A 310 11.43 6.72 5.57
C ASN A 310 10.39 5.92 4.77
N GLN A 311 10.27 4.62 5.01
CA GLN A 311 9.26 3.79 4.38
C GLN A 311 7.85 4.12 4.90
N ILE A 312 7.68 4.33 6.21
CA ILE A 312 6.43 4.83 6.79
C ILE A 312 6.07 6.19 6.19
N ARG A 313 7.02 7.14 6.14
CA ARG A 313 6.77 8.47 5.55
C ARG A 313 6.33 8.36 4.10
N LYS A 314 7.02 7.54 3.29
CA LYS A 314 6.62 7.28 1.90
C LYS A 314 5.20 6.73 1.82
N ASN A 315 4.86 5.73 2.61
CA ASN A 315 3.53 5.11 2.60
C ASN A 315 2.43 6.12 3.00
N ILE A 316 2.68 6.95 4.02
CA ILE A 316 1.75 8.01 4.43
C ILE A 316 1.59 9.04 3.30
N THR A 317 2.69 9.48 2.68
CA THR A 317 2.66 10.43 1.57
C THR A 317 1.91 9.87 0.36
N TYR A 318 2.14 8.60 -0.01
CA TYR A 318 1.44 7.96 -1.12
C TYR A 318 -0.05 7.84 -0.84
N LYS A 319 -0.45 7.43 0.38
CA LYS A 319 -1.86 7.37 0.77
C LYS A 319 -2.53 8.74 0.69
N PHE A 320 -1.90 9.77 1.25
CA PHE A 320 -2.42 11.14 1.19
C PHE A 320 -2.56 11.65 -0.25
N LEU A 321 -1.56 11.43 -1.10
CA LEU A 321 -1.61 11.82 -2.52
C LEU A 321 -2.69 11.06 -3.29
N PHE A 322 -2.92 9.79 -2.94
CA PHE A 322 -3.99 8.98 -3.53
C PHE A 322 -5.37 9.53 -3.15
N ASP A 323 -5.61 9.79 -1.86
CA ASP A 323 -6.88 10.35 -1.35
C ASP A 323 -7.15 11.75 -1.95
N LEU A 324 -6.10 12.56 -2.11
CA LEU A 324 -6.18 13.87 -2.77
C LEU A 324 -6.55 13.75 -4.26
N LYS A 325 -5.96 12.78 -4.97
CA LYS A 325 -6.25 12.53 -6.39
C LYS A 325 -7.69 12.07 -6.58
N GLU A 326 -8.21 11.22 -5.69
CA GLU A 326 -9.60 10.76 -5.72
C GLU A 326 -10.58 11.91 -5.44
N SER A 327 -10.29 12.72 -4.41
CA SER A 327 -11.08 13.92 -4.09
C SER A 327 -11.11 14.91 -5.26
N LEU A 328 -9.97 15.14 -5.93
CA LEU A 328 -9.90 15.98 -7.13
C LEU A 328 -10.71 15.40 -8.29
N ALA A 329 -10.70 14.07 -8.46
CA ALA A 329 -11.50 13.40 -9.48
C ALA A 329 -13.01 13.54 -9.21
N MET A 330 -13.42 13.45 -7.95
CA MET A 330 -14.81 13.68 -7.52
C MET A 330 -15.25 15.12 -7.81
N LEU A 331 -14.43 16.10 -7.45
CA LEU A 331 -14.71 17.52 -7.71
C LEU A 331 -14.84 17.80 -9.22
N LYS A 332 -13.97 17.20 -10.05
CA LYS A 332 -14.08 17.30 -11.52
C LYS A 332 -15.39 16.71 -12.05
N ARG A 333 -15.88 15.59 -11.49
CA ARG A 333 -17.17 15.00 -11.86
C ARG A 333 -18.33 15.93 -11.47
N GLN A 334 -18.29 16.52 -10.27
CA GLN A 334 -19.30 17.47 -9.81
C GLN A 334 -19.33 18.73 -10.70
N MET A 335 -18.17 19.33 -11.00
CA MET A 335 -18.09 20.47 -11.91
C MET A 335 -18.64 20.13 -13.31
N LYS A 336 -18.33 18.94 -13.83
CA LYS A 336 -18.86 18.50 -15.14
C LYS A 336 -20.39 18.37 -15.12
N THR A 337 -20.97 17.84 -14.04
CA THR A 337 -22.42 17.78 -13.87
C THR A 337 -23.02 19.17 -13.78
N PHE A 338 -22.42 20.06 -12.99
CA PHE A 338 -22.85 21.45 -12.87
C PHE A 338 -22.85 22.18 -14.22
N LEU A 339 -21.78 22.03 -15.01
CA LEU A 339 -21.70 22.60 -16.36
C LEU A 339 -22.81 22.10 -17.30
N ARG A 340 -23.18 20.80 -17.22
CA ARG A 340 -24.31 20.27 -18.01
C ARG A 340 -25.65 20.88 -17.59
N VAL A 341 -25.83 21.13 -16.30
CA VAL A 341 -27.03 21.81 -15.78
C VAL A 341 -27.10 23.24 -16.30
N LEU A 342 -26.00 23.99 -16.22
CA LEU A 342 -25.91 25.35 -16.77
C LEU A 342 -26.21 25.38 -18.28
N GLN A 343 -25.62 24.47 -19.06
CA GLN A 343 -25.93 24.35 -20.49
C GLN A 343 -27.40 24.04 -20.77
N ARG A 344 -28.06 23.28 -19.89
CA ARG A 344 -29.49 22.98 -20.02
C ARG A 344 -30.34 24.22 -19.70
N ILE A 345 -29.99 24.98 -18.67
CA ILE A 345 -30.65 26.23 -18.29
C ILE A 345 -30.53 27.25 -19.43
N GLU A 346 -29.33 27.40 -20.00
CA GLU A 346 -29.06 28.27 -21.16
C GLU A 346 -29.96 27.91 -22.35
N ARG A 347 -30.08 26.61 -22.67
CA ARG A 347 -30.98 26.14 -23.74
C ARG A 347 -32.46 26.38 -23.48
N LEU A 348 -32.86 26.47 -22.21
CA LEU A 348 -34.23 26.78 -21.82
C LEU A 348 -34.52 28.28 -21.81
N GLY A 349 -33.53 29.14 -22.06
CA GLY A 349 -33.69 30.59 -22.05
C GLY A 349 -33.97 31.16 -20.66
N ILE A 350 -33.72 30.39 -19.60
CA ILE A 350 -33.92 30.85 -18.23
C ILE A 350 -32.85 31.90 -17.93
N THR A 351 -33.30 33.08 -17.48
CA THR A 351 -32.39 34.17 -17.17
C THR A 351 -31.60 33.87 -15.89
N CYS A 352 -30.40 34.44 -15.76
CA CYS A 352 -29.58 34.28 -14.55
C CYS A 352 -30.33 34.74 -13.27
N GLN A 353 -31.26 35.70 -13.43
CA GLN A 353 -32.08 36.24 -12.36
C GLN A 353 -33.12 35.22 -11.85
N GLU A 354 -33.83 34.54 -12.76
CA GLU A 354 -34.77 33.46 -12.43
C GLU A 354 -34.05 32.26 -11.80
N LEU A 355 -32.86 31.90 -12.29
CA LEU A 355 -32.07 30.83 -11.70
C LEU A 355 -31.65 31.15 -10.25
N THR A 356 -31.21 32.39 -10.01
CA THR A 356 -30.81 32.84 -8.67
C THR A 356 -32.00 32.88 -7.71
N GLN A 357 -33.18 33.26 -8.19
CA GLN A 357 -34.43 33.22 -7.43
C GLN A 357 -34.80 31.79 -7.05
N ASN A 358 -34.80 30.86 -8.02
CA ASN A 358 -35.12 29.45 -7.80
C ASN A 358 -34.13 28.75 -6.86
N LEU A 359 -32.84 29.09 -6.92
CA LEU A 359 -31.84 28.54 -6.01
C LEU A 359 -32.02 29.04 -4.57
N ARG A 360 -32.40 30.31 -4.37
CA ARG A 360 -32.73 30.82 -3.03
C ARG A 360 -33.97 30.16 -2.44
N GLU A 361 -34.95 29.83 -3.27
CA GLU A 361 -36.17 29.14 -2.85
C GLU A 361 -35.92 27.65 -2.51
N LEU A 362 -34.80 27.07 -2.95
CA LEU A 362 -34.37 25.69 -2.64
C LEU A 362 -33.43 25.59 -1.43
N GLU A 363 -32.85 26.69 -0.95
CA GLU A 363 -31.98 26.75 0.24
C GLU A 363 -32.76 26.93 1.57
N PHE A 364 -34.10 26.93 1.52
CA PHE A 364 -35.02 26.90 2.66
C PHE A 364 -35.81 25.60 2.67
#